data_AF-A0A839J5A1-F1
#
_entry.id   AF-A0A839J5A1-F1
#
_cell.length_a   1.000
_cell.length_b   1.000
_cell.length_c   1.000
_cell.angle_alpha   90.00
_cell.angle_beta   90.00
_cell.angle_gamma   90.00
#
_symmetry.space_group_name_H-M   'P 1'
#
loop_
_entity.id
_entity.type
_entity.pdbx_description
1 polymer ?
#
loop_
_entity_poly.entity_id
_entity_poly.type
_entity_poly.pdbx_seq_one_letter_code
_entity_poly.pdbx_strand_id
1 'polypeptide(L)'
;MSWTFTSSGGRSRNPYMAVWIEDADGNFVKTLALYHRANGDNWLKTLSAWYAASGGTDTTTSGTVPAGSFTAVWDGSTAAGARAAQGSYYVCVESVVEHGSESLVRQQVEFATSAAQTTLTPAGDIAAAAVAYTV
;
A
#
# COMPACT_ATOMS: atom_id res chain seq x y z
N MET A 1 0.69 0.93 9.98
CA MET A 1 -0.39 1.23 9.03
C MET A 1 -1.44 0.13 9.07
N SER A 2 -2.71 0.48 8.93
CA SER A 2 -3.83 -0.46 8.81
C SER A 2 -4.77 -0.06 7.67
N TRP A 3 -5.40 -1.05 7.03
CA TRP A 3 -6.45 -0.82 6.04
C TRP A 3 -7.46 -1.97 6.01
N THR A 4 -8.66 -1.68 5.51
CA THR A 4 -9.73 -2.64 5.31
C THR A 4 -10.13 -2.64 3.85
N PHE A 5 -10.01 -3.80 3.21
CA PHE A 5 -10.51 -4.03 1.85
C PHE A 5 -11.84 -4.78 1.91
N THR A 6 -12.81 -4.32 1.12
CA THR A 6 -14.13 -4.93 0.96
C THR A 6 -14.39 -5.25 -0.50
N SER A 7 -14.77 -6.49 -0.82
CA SER A 7 -15.18 -6.87 -2.19
C SER A 7 -16.62 -6.43 -2.45
N SER A 8 -16.83 -5.49 -3.37
CA SER A 8 -18.16 -4.95 -3.70
C SER A 8 -18.97 -5.79 -4.71
N GLY A 9 -18.44 -6.91 -5.23
CA GLY A 9 -19.12 -7.76 -6.23
C GLY A 9 -19.09 -9.26 -5.91
N GLY A 10 -20.15 -9.97 -6.31
CA GLY A 10 -20.29 -11.42 -6.12
C GLY A 10 -19.18 -12.26 -6.76
N ARG A 11 -18.95 -13.44 -6.17
CA ARG A 11 -17.85 -14.38 -6.42
C ARG A 11 -16.49 -13.73 -6.13
N SER A 12 -16.25 -13.51 -4.85
CA SER A 12 -15.05 -12.88 -4.27
C SER A 12 -13.77 -13.44 -4.87
N ARG A 13 -13.12 -12.65 -5.71
CA ARG A 13 -11.72 -12.90 -6.10
C ARG A 13 -10.83 -12.16 -5.12
N ASN A 14 -9.71 -12.77 -4.78
CA ASN A 14 -8.73 -12.12 -3.92
C ASN A 14 -8.08 -10.97 -4.72
N PRO A 15 -8.08 -9.73 -4.21
CA PRO A 15 -7.43 -8.61 -4.87
C PRO A 15 -5.92 -8.81 -4.91
N TYR A 16 -5.31 -8.08 -5.84
CA TYR A 16 -3.90 -7.73 -5.76
C TYR A 16 -3.83 -6.45 -4.95
N MET A 17 -2.88 -6.35 -4.02
CA MET A 17 -2.73 -5.16 -3.19
C MET A 17 -1.27 -4.79 -3.02
N ALA A 18 -0.99 -3.50 -3.02
CA ALA A 18 0.31 -2.94 -2.68
C ALA A 18 0.16 -1.84 -1.63
N VAL A 19 1.12 -1.78 -0.73
CA VAL A 19 1.27 -0.70 0.25
C VAL A 19 2.70 -0.19 0.16
N TRP A 20 2.87 1.11 -0.03
CA TRP A 20 4.19 1.72 -0.14
C TRP A 20 4.22 3.13 0.43
N ILE A 21 5.45 3.63 0.56
CA ILE A 21 5.76 4.98 1.01
C ILE A 21 6.43 5.73 -0.14
N GLU A 22 6.06 7.00 -0.31
CA GLU A 22 6.78 7.97 -1.14
C GLU A 22 7.21 9.16 -0.29
N ASP A 23 8.31 9.81 -0.66
CA ASP A 23 8.75 11.05 -0.02
C ASP A 23 7.81 12.23 -0.34
N ALA A 24 8.09 13.41 0.23
CA ALA A 24 7.29 14.60 0.01
C ALA A 24 7.20 15.04 -1.47
N ASP A 25 8.16 14.64 -2.30
CA ASP A 25 8.21 14.94 -3.73
C ASP A 25 7.51 13.86 -4.58
N GLY A 26 7.03 12.78 -3.95
CA GLY A 26 6.37 11.66 -4.61
C GLY A 26 7.34 10.59 -5.14
N ASN A 27 8.61 10.62 -4.76
CA ASN A 27 9.55 9.57 -5.14
C ASN A 27 9.35 8.33 -4.28
N PHE A 28 9.46 7.16 -4.89
CA PHE A 28 9.33 5.89 -4.20
C PHE A 28 10.39 5.72 -3.10
N VAL A 29 9.93 5.40 -1.89
CA VAL A 29 10.79 5.15 -0.73
C VAL A 29 10.92 3.66 -0.48
N LYS A 30 9.79 2.96 -0.28
CA LYS A 30 9.79 1.52 0.09
C LYS A 30 8.41 0.89 -0.07
N THR A 31 8.37 -0.35 -0.53
CA THR A 31 7.18 -1.22 -0.46
C THR A 31 7.10 -1.84 0.93
N LEU A 32 5.95 -1.76 1.59
CA LEU A 32 5.71 -2.30 2.93
C LEU A 32 5.01 -3.66 2.90
N ALA A 33 4.09 -3.84 1.95
CA ALA A 33 3.36 -5.08 1.77
C ALA A 33 2.95 -5.24 0.31
N LEU A 34 3.01 -6.46 -0.18
CA LEU A 34 2.63 -6.80 -1.54
C LEU A 34 1.91 -8.16 -1.58
N TYR A 35 0.67 -8.14 -2.03
CA TYR A 35 -0.21 -9.30 -2.14
C TYR A 35 -0.54 -9.52 -3.61
N HIS A 36 0.09 -10.52 -4.22
CA HIS A 36 -0.16 -10.93 -5.59
C HIS A 36 0.05 -12.45 -5.71
N ARG A 37 -0.29 -13.04 -6.86
CA ARG A 37 -0.03 -14.46 -7.08
C ARG A 37 1.45 -14.70 -7.39
N ALA A 38 2.06 -15.70 -6.74
CA ALA A 38 3.49 -15.97 -6.86
C ALA A 38 3.93 -16.45 -8.26
N ASN A 39 3.07 -17.15 -9.01
CA ASN A 39 3.40 -17.72 -10.32
C ASN A 39 2.34 -17.38 -11.39
N GLY A 40 2.79 -17.03 -12.59
CA GLY A 40 2.00 -17.16 -13.83
C GLY A 40 0.97 -16.08 -14.13
N ASP A 41 0.98 -14.92 -13.46
CA ASP A 41 -0.02 -13.89 -13.69
C ASP A 41 0.60 -12.51 -13.97
N ASN A 42 0.36 -12.00 -15.18
CA ASN A 42 0.83 -10.69 -15.67
C ASN A 42 0.05 -9.50 -15.06
N TRP A 43 -0.57 -9.67 -13.90
CA TRP A 43 -1.43 -8.67 -13.27
C TRP A 43 -0.69 -7.86 -12.21
N LEU A 44 0.57 -8.16 -11.91
CA LEU A 44 1.37 -7.28 -11.04
C LEU A 44 1.45 -5.85 -11.61
N LYS A 45 1.52 -5.70 -12.94
CA LYS A 45 1.49 -4.41 -13.62
C LYS A 45 0.14 -3.69 -13.57
N THR A 46 -0.93 -4.37 -13.16
CA THR A 46 -2.25 -3.72 -13.03
C THR A 46 -2.36 -2.93 -11.74
N LEU A 47 -1.49 -3.19 -10.75
CA LEU A 47 -1.23 -2.24 -9.66
C LEU A 47 -0.43 -1.06 -10.24
N SER A 48 -1.12 -0.21 -11.01
CA SER A 48 -0.48 0.68 -11.96
C SER A 48 0.31 1.79 -11.27
N ALA A 49 -0.21 2.33 -10.17
CA ALA A 49 0.45 3.36 -9.39
C ALA A 49 1.69 2.81 -8.68
N TRP A 50 1.55 1.67 -8.01
CA TRP A 50 2.70 1.04 -7.36
C TRP A 50 3.75 0.59 -8.37
N TYR A 51 3.35 0.04 -9.53
CA TYR A 51 4.30 -0.42 -10.54
C TYR A 51 5.08 0.75 -11.15
N ALA A 52 4.42 1.89 -11.38
CA ALA A 52 5.07 3.12 -11.81
C ALA A 52 6.05 3.67 -10.76
N ALA A 53 5.67 3.65 -9.47
CA ALA A 53 6.52 4.15 -8.39
C ALA A 53 7.74 3.24 -8.13
N SER A 54 7.52 1.94 -7.99
CA SER A 54 8.55 0.95 -7.60
C SER A 54 9.40 0.43 -8.77
N GLY A 55 8.95 0.65 -10.00
CA GLY A 55 9.50 0.02 -11.20
C GLY A 55 9.27 -1.50 -11.26
N GLY A 56 8.38 -2.05 -10.41
CA GLY A 56 8.14 -3.48 -10.29
C GLY A 56 9.33 -4.26 -9.72
N THR A 57 10.24 -3.60 -9.02
CA THR A 57 11.49 -4.19 -8.53
C THR A 57 11.32 -5.08 -7.30
N ASP A 58 10.29 -4.83 -6.49
CA ASP A 58 9.91 -5.73 -5.39
C ASP A 58 8.85 -6.73 -5.84
N THR A 59 9.23 -8.00 -5.88
CA THR A 59 8.34 -9.11 -6.26
C THR A 59 8.08 -10.07 -5.10
N THR A 60 8.47 -9.69 -3.88
CA THR A 60 8.23 -10.52 -2.70
C THR A 60 6.76 -10.43 -2.34
N THR A 61 6.06 -11.56 -2.28
CA THR A 61 4.63 -11.55 -2.00
C THR A 61 4.21 -12.48 -0.89
N SER A 62 3.18 -12.07 -0.15
CA SER A 62 2.46 -12.91 0.80
C SER A 62 1.36 -13.77 0.16
N GLY A 63 1.18 -13.71 -1.17
CA GLY A 63 0.05 -14.34 -1.86
C GLY A 63 -1.20 -13.46 -1.86
N THR A 64 -2.15 -13.73 -2.75
CA THR A 64 -3.45 -13.01 -2.76
C THR A 64 -4.33 -13.47 -1.59
N VAL A 65 -4.88 -12.52 -0.84
CA VAL A 65 -5.69 -12.74 0.37
C VAL A 65 -7.14 -12.29 0.14
N PRO A 66 -8.15 -12.90 0.80
CA PRO A 66 -9.55 -12.48 0.66
C PRO A 66 -9.81 -11.11 1.30
N ALA A 67 -11.02 -10.58 1.14
CA ALA A 67 -11.41 -9.33 1.80
C ALA A 67 -11.28 -9.41 3.33
N GLY A 68 -10.86 -8.31 3.95
CA GLY A 68 -10.49 -8.30 5.36
C GLY A 68 -9.74 -7.04 5.77
N SER A 69 -9.23 -7.06 7.00
CA SER A 69 -8.40 -5.99 7.55
C SER A 69 -6.95 -6.44 7.66
N PHE A 70 -6.05 -5.52 7.35
CA PHE A 70 -4.62 -5.79 7.20
C PHE A 70 -3.81 -4.73 7.92
N THR A 71 -2.55 -5.07 8.17
CA THR A 71 -1.58 -4.15 8.75
C THR A 71 -0.22 -4.32 8.08
N ALA A 72 0.53 -3.22 8.02
CA ALA A 72 1.91 -3.20 7.58
C ALA A 72 2.70 -2.22 8.46
N VAL A 73 3.96 -2.54 8.72
CA VAL A 73 4.85 -1.73 9.57
C VAL A 73 5.98 -1.20 8.70
N TRP A 74 6.22 0.11 8.81
CA TRP A 74 7.40 0.72 8.25
C TRP A 74 8.42 0.94 9.37
N ASP A 75 9.62 0.42 9.17
CA ASP A 75 10.77 0.57 10.08
C ASP A 75 11.52 1.90 9.91
N GLY A 76 11.03 2.77 9.01
CA GLY A 76 11.68 4.03 8.68
C GLY A 76 12.88 3.87 7.75
N SER A 77 13.07 2.72 7.10
CA SER A 77 14.13 2.54 6.11
C SER A 77 13.64 2.73 4.67
N THR A 78 14.55 3.05 3.76
CA THR A 78 14.31 3.10 2.32
C THR A 78 14.54 1.73 1.69
N ALA A 79 14.16 1.55 0.42
CA ALA A 79 14.43 0.33 -0.35
C ALA A 79 15.94 0.01 -0.46
N ALA A 80 16.80 1.03 -0.38
CA ALA A 80 18.25 0.86 -0.34
C ALA A 80 18.80 0.47 1.05
N GLY A 81 17.93 0.35 2.06
CA GLY A 81 18.30 0.01 3.44
C GLY A 81 18.79 1.19 4.29
N ALA A 82 18.84 2.41 3.73
CA ALA A 82 19.20 3.62 4.48
C ALA A 82 18.05 4.08 5.38
N ARG A 83 18.34 4.88 6.41
CA ARG A 83 17.30 5.52 7.23
C ARG A 83 16.65 6.66 6.44
N ALA A 84 15.33 6.65 6.35
CA ALA A 84 14.56 7.75 5.77
C ALA A 84 14.61 8.99 6.69
N ALA A 85 14.62 10.18 6.10
CA ALA A 85 14.63 11.43 6.84
C ALA A 85 13.33 11.63 7.63
N GLN A 86 13.34 12.50 8.63
CA GLN A 86 12.11 12.91 9.28
C GLN A 86 11.34 13.89 8.36
N GLY A 87 10.01 13.81 8.34
CA GLY A 87 9.17 14.76 7.61
C GLY A 87 7.89 14.17 7.05
N SER A 88 7.36 14.80 6.00
CA SER A 88 6.15 14.38 5.32
C SER A 88 6.42 13.28 4.30
N TYR A 89 5.53 12.30 4.26
CA TYR A 89 5.57 11.20 3.30
C TYR A 89 4.16 10.95 2.75
N TYR A 90 4.05 10.51 1.50
CA TYR A 90 2.81 9.90 1.04
C TYR A 90 2.74 8.46 1.53
N VAL A 91 1.58 8.12 2.08
CA VAL A 91 1.23 6.75 2.42
C VAL A 91 0.22 6.26 1.41
N CYS A 92 0.54 5.15 0.76
CA CYS A 92 -0.19 4.65 -0.38
C CYS A 92 -0.73 3.24 -0.15
N VAL A 93 -1.99 3.00 -0.52
CA VAL A 93 -2.61 1.67 -0.62
C VAL A 93 -3.28 1.58 -1.97
N GLU A 94 -2.93 0.55 -2.72
CA GLU A 94 -3.58 0.24 -3.99
C GLU A 94 -4.18 -1.16 -3.92
N SER A 95 -5.38 -1.32 -4.47
CA SER A 95 -5.99 -2.62 -4.68
C SER A 95 -6.61 -2.74 -6.07
N VAL A 96 -6.49 -3.92 -6.65
CA VAL A 96 -7.06 -4.26 -7.95
C VAL A 96 -7.70 -5.63 -7.88
N VAL A 97 -8.97 -5.72 -8.28
CA VAL A 97 -9.66 -6.99 -8.48
C VAL A 97 -9.57 -7.37 -9.95
N GLU A 98 -9.34 -8.66 -10.25
CA GLU A 98 -9.34 -9.17 -11.63
C GLU A 98 -10.68 -8.82 -12.33
N HIS A 99 -10.60 -8.05 -13.42
CA HIS A 99 -11.75 -7.46 -14.13
C HIS A 99 -12.61 -6.48 -13.31
N GLY A 100 -12.13 -6.05 -12.15
CA GLY A 100 -12.79 -5.07 -11.29
C GLY A 100 -12.14 -3.69 -11.38
N SER A 101 -12.55 -2.81 -10.48
CA SER A 101 -12.02 -1.47 -10.35
C SER A 101 -10.67 -1.46 -9.62
N GLU A 102 -9.82 -0.52 -9.98
CA GLU A 102 -8.66 -0.12 -9.19
C GLU A 102 -9.11 0.85 -8.09
N SER A 103 -8.55 0.68 -6.89
CA SER A 103 -8.76 1.58 -5.76
C SER A 103 -7.41 2.07 -5.26
N LEU A 104 -7.26 3.39 -5.10
CA LEU A 104 -6.03 4.02 -4.66
C LEU A 104 -6.30 5.01 -3.53
N VAL A 105 -5.72 4.75 -2.38
CA VAL A 105 -5.54 5.73 -1.30
C VAL A 105 -4.11 6.23 -1.39
N ARG A 106 -3.92 7.54 -1.60
CA ARG A 106 -2.61 8.21 -1.56
C ARG A 106 -2.77 9.52 -0.80
N GLN A 107 -2.19 9.61 0.39
CA GLN A 107 -2.35 10.78 1.24
C GLN A 107 -1.05 11.10 1.98
N GLN A 108 -0.74 12.39 2.07
CA GLN A 108 0.42 12.87 2.79
C GLN A 108 0.18 12.79 4.32
N VAL A 109 1.19 12.28 5.03
CA VAL A 109 1.21 12.13 6.48
C VAL A 109 2.55 12.63 7.00
N GLU A 110 2.51 13.40 8.09
CA GLU A 110 3.71 13.90 8.76
C GLU A 110 4.22 12.87 9.78
N PHE A 111 5.48 12.45 9.65
CA PHE A 111 6.14 11.57 10.61
C PHE A 111 7.11 12.38 11.48
N ALA A 112 6.57 12.94 12.57
CA ALA A 112 7.28 13.84 13.49
C ALA A 112 7.77 13.14 14.78
N THR A 113 8.29 13.91 15.76
CA THR A 113 8.89 13.41 17.01
C THR A 113 7.88 13.01 18.09
N SER A 114 6.58 13.02 17.78
CA SER A 114 5.51 12.75 18.74
C SER A 114 4.56 11.76 18.12
N ALA A 115 4.21 10.67 18.81
CA ALA A 115 3.30 9.66 18.29
C ALA A 115 1.98 10.30 17.82
N ALA A 116 1.47 9.88 16.66
CA ALA A 116 0.17 10.32 16.19
C ALA A 116 -0.52 9.25 15.37
N GLN A 117 -1.81 9.49 15.14
CA GLN A 117 -2.66 8.68 14.29
C GLN A 117 -3.40 9.57 13.30
N THR A 118 -3.40 9.15 12.04
CA THR A 118 -4.04 9.84 10.93
C THR A 118 -4.95 8.86 10.20
N THR A 119 -6.24 9.18 10.13
CA THR A 119 -7.18 8.47 9.25
C THR A 119 -6.97 8.96 7.83
N LEU A 120 -6.83 8.03 6.88
CA LEU A 120 -6.70 8.34 5.46
C LEU A 120 -8.08 8.34 4.82
N THR A 121 -8.27 9.15 3.77
CA THR A 121 -9.50 9.15 2.99
C THR A 121 -9.66 7.81 2.25
N PRO A 122 -10.73 7.03 2.52
CA PRO A 122 -11.02 5.79 1.81
C PRO A 122 -11.25 6.01 0.32
N ALA A 123 -11.00 4.98 -0.50
CA ALA A 123 -11.21 5.03 -1.95
C ALA A 123 -11.64 3.66 -2.49
N GLY A 124 -12.71 3.63 -3.28
CA GLY A 124 -13.22 2.41 -3.90
C GLY A 124 -13.47 1.28 -2.90
N ASP A 125 -12.84 0.13 -3.13
CA ASP A 125 -12.95 -1.07 -2.30
C ASP A 125 -12.06 -1.00 -1.03
N ILE A 126 -11.24 0.04 -0.87
CA ILE A 126 -10.51 0.33 0.37
C ILE A 126 -11.44 1.16 1.27
N ALA A 127 -12.21 0.47 2.11
CA ALA A 127 -13.27 1.06 2.94
C ALA A 127 -12.76 1.84 4.15
N ALA A 128 -11.55 1.53 4.62
CA ALA A 128 -10.89 2.26 5.70
C ALA A 128 -9.38 2.16 5.58
N ALA A 129 -8.66 3.22 5.95
CA ALA A 129 -7.21 3.19 6.08
C ALA A 129 -6.75 4.18 7.15
N ALA A 130 -5.71 3.81 7.89
CA ALA A 130 -5.14 4.64 8.93
C ALA A 130 -3.64 4.39 9.09
N VAL A 131 -2.95 5.44 9.52
CA VAL A 131 -1.54 5.41 9.90
C VAL A 131 -1.46 5.73 11.37
N ALA A 132 -0.85 4.85 12.14
CA ALA A 132 -0.38 5.15 13.48
C ALA A 132 1.14 5.07 13.46
N TYR A 133 1.80 6.06 14.03
CA TYR A 133 3.24 6.06 14.21
C TYR A 133 3.58 6.35 15.67
N THR A 134 4.65 5.70 16.12
CA THR A 134 5.19 5.81 17.48
C THR A 134 6.64 6.25 17.40
N VAL A 135 7.12 6.91 18.44
CA VAL A 135 8.49 7.42 18.59
C VAL A 135 9.25 6.60 19.61
#